data_AF-A0A1W9VAS5-F1
#
_entry.id   AF-A0A1W9VAS5-F1
#
_cell.length_a   1.000
_cell.length_b   1.000
_cell.length_c   1.000
_cell.angle_alpha   90.00
_cell.angle_beta   90.00
_cell.angle_gamma   90.00
#
_symmetry.space_group_name_H-M   'P 1'
#
loop_
_entity.id
_entity.type
_entity.pdbx_description
1 polymer ?
#
loop_
_entity_poly.entity_id
_entity_poly.type
_entity_poly.pdbx_seq_one_letter_code
_entity_poly.pdbx_strand_id
1 'polypeptide(L)'
;SHGDRAPGDKGSISELVTSAAYGGYAVIILDVPSGGAVAPRAISAANTWLMPALPTVAGVWNAVESFRTVTQKAAGQHRINPGNIFVTLNMRTNGMLTADEWHQAADTGVRNMKLNIGFPPVAAVIPYVPEVPLAQNKGRSGLEASDEFARPIHNIAEMLFGSTVGANARNNDSGKTVKKFGPLKIRVK
;
A
#
# COMPACT_ATOMS: atom_id res chain seq x y z
N SER A 1 1.11 21.24 13.63
CA SER A 1 1.94 20.11 14.09
C SER A 1 3.23 20.04 13.26
N HIS A 2 4.22 19.19 13.58
CA HIS A 2 5.46 19.10 12.78
C HIS A 2 5.22 18.65 11.32
N GLY A 3 4.23 17.78 11.07
CA GLY A 3 3.85 17.34 9.71
C GLY A 3 3.14 18.39 8.86
N ASP A 4 2.79 19.54 9.43
CA ASP A 4 2.05 20.62 8.73
C ASP A 4 2.96 21.64 8.02
N ARG A 5 4.28 21.40 7.95
CA ARG A 5 5.25 22.31 7.32
C ARG A 5 5.39 22.08 5.81
N ALA A 6 5.83 23.10 5.07
CA ALA A 6 5.97 23.00 3.62
C ALA A 6 7.15 22.10 3.22
N PRO A 7 7.17 21.55 1.99
CA PRO A 7 8.34 20.82 1.49
C PRO A 7 9.60 21.70 1.54
N GLY A 8 10.66 21.21 2.17
CA GLY A 8 11.93 21.96 2.34
C GLY A 8 12.09 22.67 3.69
N ASP A 9 11.00 22.83 4.46
CA ASP A 9 11.09 23.37 5.81
C ASP A 9 11.70 22.33 6.77
N LYS A 10 12.44 22.82 7.76
CA LYS A 10 12.90 21.99 8.88
C LYS A 10 11.70 21.35 9.59
N GLY A 11 11.74 20.06 9.87
CA GLY A 11 10.67 19.26 10.45
C GLY A 11 9.55 18.87 9.47
N SER A 12 9.70 19.11 8.16
CA SER A 12 8.74 18.65 7.15
C SER A 12 8.79 17.14 6.94
N ILE A 13 7.71 16.56 6.40
CA ILE A 13 7.65 15.13 6.04
C ILE A 13 8.74 14.78 5.02
N SER A 14 9.00 15.63 4.03
CA SER A 14 10.04 15.41 3.04
C SER A 14 11.44 15.37 3.65
N GLU A 15 11.73 16.25 4.61
CA GLU A 15 13.01 16.22 5.33
C GLU A 15 13.13 14.98 6.21
N LEU A 16 12.06 14.59 6.91
CA LEU A 16 12.02 13.37 7.71
C LEU A 16 12.32 12.13 6.86
N VAL A 17 11.66 12.00 5.71
CA VAL A 17 11.86 10.88 4.77
C VAL A 17 13.30 10.88 4.25
N THR A 18 13.81 12.04 3.85
CA THR A 18 15.19 12.20 3.36
C THR A 18 16.22 11.83 4.44
N SER A 19 16.03 12.30 5.67
CA SER A 19 16.92 12.02 6.79
C SER A 19 16.90 10.54 7.18
N ALA A 20 15.73 9.90 7.19
CA ALA A 20 15.62 8.46 7.43
C ALA A 20 16.30 7.65 6.31
N ALA A 21 16.17 8.06 5.05
CA ALA A 21 16.87 7.41 3.94
C ALA A 21 18.40 7.52 4.10
N TYR A 22 18.93 8.70 4.43
CA TYR A 22 20.36 8.87 4.74
C TYR A 22 20.80 8.13 6.01
N GLY A 23 19.90 7.94 6.97
CA GLY A 23 20.11 7.13 8.17
C GLY A 23 20.14 5.61 7.91
N GLY A 24 19.95 5.17 6.66
CA GLY A 24 20.06 3.76 6.28
C GLY A 24 18.77 2.94 6.48
N TYR A 25 17.62 3.59 6.68
CA TYR A 25 16.34 2.88 6.76
C TYR A 25 15.99 2.25 5.40
N ALA A 26 15.78 0.94 5.38
CA ALA A 26 15.43 0.21 4.16
C ALA A 26 14.02 0.51 3.66
N VAL A 27 13.10 0.82 4.58
CA VAL A 27 11.70 1.12 4.31
C VAL A 27 11.22 2.21 5.26
N ILE A 28 10.46 3.16 4.74
CA ILE A 28 9.80 4.22 5.52
C ILE A 28 8.30 4.11 5.25
N ILE A 29 7.51 3.89 6.30
CA ILE A 29 6.05 3.81 6.22
C ILE A 29 5.47 5.09 6.78
N LEU A 30 4.67 5.79 5.96
CA LEU A 30 3.95 6.99 6.37
C LEU A 30 2.49 6.62 6.64
N ASP A 31 2.17 6.39 7.93
CA ASP A 31 0.78 6.27 8.36
C ASP A 31 0.22 7.67 8.63
N VAL A 32 -0.75 8.08 7.83
CA VAL A 32 -1.28 9.45 7.86
C VAL A 32 -2.81 9.43 7.90
N PRO A 33 -3.43 10.38 8.61
CA PRO A 33 -4.88 10.50 8.62
C PRO A 33 -5.40 10.80 7.20
N SER A 34 -6.63 10.38 6.91
CA SER A 34 -7.28 10.56 5.61
C SER A 34 -7.63 12.02 5.26
N GLY A 35 -7.38 12.97 6.16
CA GLY A 35 -7.71 14.38 5.99
C GLY A 35 -6.62 15.34 6.48
N GLY A 36 -6.78 16.61 6.14
CA GLY A 36 -5.88 17.70 6.54
C GLY A 36 -4.68 17.88 5.59
N ALA A 37 -3.78 18.80 5.97
CA ALA A 37 -2.63 19.20 5.13
C ALA A 37 -1.51 18.14 5.08
N VAL A 38 -1.53 17.16 5.98
CA VAL A 38 -0.51 16.11 6.11
C VAL A 38 -0.62 15.08 4.98
N ALA A 39 -1.83 14.64 4.64
CA ALA A 39 -2.03 13.55 3.67
C ALA A 39 -1.47 13.86 2.27
N PRO A 40 -1.75 15.03 1.65
CA PRO A 40 -1.17 15.36 0.35
C PRO A 40 0.35 15.42 0.38
N ARG A 41 0.95 15.90 1.49
CA ARG A 41 2.41 15.98 1.64
C ARG A 41 3.07 14.62 1.79
N ALA A 42 2.43 13.71 2.53
CA ALA A 42 2.88 12.33 2.63
C ALA A 42 2.82 11.62 1.27
N ILE A 43 1.74 11.84 0.51
CA ILE A 43 1.62 11.33 -0.86
C ILE A 43 2.75 11.87 -1.74
N SER A 44 3.05 13.17 -1.68
CA SER A 44 4.15 13.78 -2.45
C SER A 44 5.55 13.26 -2.06
N ALA A 45 5.74 12.83 -0.81
CA ALA A 45 6.99 12.26 -0.33
C ALA A 45 7.11 10.75 -0.57
N ALA A 46 6.01 10.08 -0.93
CA ALA A 46 5.96 8.64 -1.13
C ALA A 46 6.22 8.24 -2.59
N ASN A 47 6.73 7.03 -2.79
CA ASN A 47 6.93 6.41 -4.10
C ASN A 47 5.95 5.24 -4.37
N THR A 48 5.18 4.87 -3.36
CA THR A 48 4.26 3.73 -3.31
C THR A 48 3.07 4.12 -2.46
N TRP A 49 1.86 3.75 -2.89
CA TRP A 49 0.64 3.99 -2.12
C TRP A 49 -0.11 2.68 -1.90
N LEU A 50 -0.29 2.32 -0.63
CA LEU A 50 -1.24 1.29 -0.21
C LEU A 50 -2.55 1.98 0.18
N MET A 51 -3.65 1.62 -0.47
CA MET A 51 -4.99 2.16 -0.24
C MET A 51 -5.87 1.09 0.42
N PRO A 52 -6.03 1.13 1.76
CA PRO A 52 -7.03 0.33 2.44
C PRO A 52 -8.44 0.85 2.11
N ALA A 53 -9.33 -0.06 1.70
CA ALA A 53 -10.72 0.25 1.40
C ALA A 53 -11.65 -0.75 2.06
N LEU A 54 -12.89 -0.33 2.33
CA LEU A 54 -13.95 -1.25 2.73
C LEU A 54 -14.55 -1.94 1.49
N PRO A 55 -14.89 -3.25 1.56
CA PRO A 55 -15.53 -4.00 0.48
C PRO A 55 -17.02 -3.66 0.35
N THR A 56 -17.34 -2.38 0.23
CA THR A 56 -18.70 -1.83 0.10
C THR A 56 -18.75 -0.82 -1.04
N VAL A 57 -19.96 -0.51 -1.52
CA VAL A 57 -20.15 0.52 -2.55
C VAL A 57 -19.66 1.90 -2.06
N ALA A 58 -19.86 2.23 -0.79
CA ALA A 58 -19.32 3.45 -0.22
C ALA A 58 -17.77 3.45 -0.23
N GLY A 59 -17.16 2.30 0.06
CA GLY A 59 -15.71 2.10 -0.04
C GLY A 59 -15.18 2.29 -1.47
N VAL A 60 -15.93 1.82 -2.48
CA VAL A 60 -15.62 2.07 -3.90
C VAL A 60 -15.54 3.56 -4.19
N TRP A 61 -16.59 4.33 -3.85
CA TRP A 61 -16.61 5.77 -4.16
C TRP A 61 -15.53 6.55 -3.42
N ASN A 62 -15.27 6.22 -2.16
CA ASN A 62 -14.17 6.83 -1.40
C ASN A 62 -12.81 6.57 -2.05
N ALA A 63 -12.59 5.34 -2.54
CA ALA A 63 -11.36 4.94 -3.20
C ALA A 63 -11.19 5.63 -4.56
N VAL A 64 -12.26 5.72 -5.36
CA VAL A 64 -12.29 6.41 -6.66
C VAL A 64 -11.97 7.90 -6.49
N GLU A 65 -12.60 8.59 -5.54
CA GLU A 65 -12.34 10.01 -5.27
C GLU A 65 -10.92 10.26 -4.76
N SER A 66 -10.41 9.36 -3.91
CA SER A 66 -9.03 9.41 -3.43
C SER A 66 -8.05 9.23 -4.58
N PHE A 67 -8.28 8.22 -5.43
CA PHE A 67 -7.45 7.93 -6.59
C PHE A 67 -7.45 9.09 -7.58
N ARG A 68 -8.62 9.66 -7.88
CA ARG A 68 -8.75 10.87 -8.69
C ARG A 68 -7.94 12.02 -8.10
N THR A 69 -8.05 12.25 -6.79
CA THR A 69 -7.33 13.33 -6.09
C THR A 69 -5.82 13.16 -6.24
N VAL A 70 -5.29 11.96 -5.98
CA VAL A 70 -3.86 11.68 -6.07
C VAL A 70 -3.37 11.76 -7.53
N THR A 71 -4.14 11.24 -8.49
CA THR A 71 -3.67 11.13 -9.87
C THR A 71 -3.86 12.40 -10.70
N GLN A 72 -4.90 13.20 -10.42
CA GLN A 72 -5.17 14.45 -11.12
C GLN A 72 -4.60 15.68 -10.41
N LYS A 73 -4.71 15.80 -9.07
CA LYS A 73 -4.21 17.00 -8.37
C LYS A 73 -2.70 16.95 -8.12
N ALA A 74 -2.09 15.77 -8.05
CA ALA A 74 -0.62 15.65 -8.05
C ALA A 74 -0.01 15.72 -9.47
N ALA A 75 -0.81 15.99 -10.51
CA ALA A 75 -0.31 16.22 -11.86
C ALA A 75 0.47 17.53 -11.93
N GLY A 76 1.75 17.46 -11.52
CA GLY A 76 2.68 18.58 -11.47
C GLY A 76 3.74 18.47 -10.37
N GLN A 77 3.49 17.66 -9.32
CA GLN A 77 4.44 17.41 -8.23
C GLN A 77 4.41 15.93 -7.86
N HIS A 78 5.55 15.24 -7.99
CA HIS A 78 5.80 13.84 -7.62
C HIS A 78 4.61 12.89 -7.83
N ARG A 79 4.51 12.32 -9.04
CA ARG A 79 3.50 11.30 -9.35
C ARG A 79 3.99 9.94 -8.85
N ILE A 80 3.25 9.34 -7.91
CA ILE A 80 3.36 7.90 -7.64
C ILE A 80 3.03 7.17 -8.94
N ASN A 81 3.95 6.31 -9.41
CA ASN A 81 3.72 5.51 -10.60
C ASN A 81 2.44 4.70 -10.41
N PRO A 82 1.47 4.69 -11.36
CA PRO A 82 0.27 3.87 -11.24
C PRO A 82 0.55 2.39 -10.90
N GLY A 83 1.67 1.83 -11.36
CA GLY A 83 2.10 0.46 -11.02
C GLY A 83 2.50 0.25 -9.55
N ASN A 84 2.69 1.33 -8.79
CA ASN A 84 3.03 1.31 -7.36
C ASN A 84 1.83 1.73 -6.48
N ILE A 85 0.61 1.68 -7.01
CA ILE A 85 -0.61 1.91 -6.25
C ILE A 85 -1.28 0.55 -6.04
N PHE A 86 -1.48 0.18 -4.79
CA PHE A 86 -2.02 -1.11 -4.39
C PHE A 86 -3.28 -0.90 -3.55
N VAL A 87 -4.29 -1.72 -3.76
CA VAL A 87 -5.55 -1.64 -3.01
C VAL A 87 -5.69 -2.87 -2.12
N THR A 88 -6.13 -2.68 -0.89
CA THR A 88 -6.50 -3.78 0.00
C THR A 88 -7.95 -3.64 0.44
N LEU A 89 -8.69 -4.73 0.43
CA LEU A 89 -10.05 -4.76 0.98
C LEU A 89 -9.97 -5.20 2.43
N ASN A 90 -10.28 -4.31 3.35
CA ASN A 90 -10.15 -4.55 4.78
C ASN A 90 -11.50 -4.86 5.43
N MET A 91 -11.46 -5.59 6.55
CA MET A 91 -12.64 -5.97 7.34
C MET A 91 -13.70 -6.74 6.56
N ARG A 92 -13.27 -7.58 5.61
CA ARG A 92 -14.21 -8.33 4.77
C ARG A 92 -14.96 -9.38 5.57
N THR A 93 -16.28 -9.38 5.44
CA THR A 93 -17.19 -10.42 5.94
C THR A 93 -18.05 -10.99 4.81
N ASN A 94 -18.80 -12.06 5.09
CA ASN A 94 -19.74 -12.64 4.12
C ASN A 94 -20.85 -11.64 3.76
N GLY A 95 -21.20 -11.58 2.46
CA GLY A 95 -22.20 -10.65 1.93
C GLY A 95 -21.67 -9.27 1.55
N MET A 96 -20.39 -8.98 1.84
CA MET A 96 -19.69 -7.82 1.27
C MET A 96 -19.22 -8.09 -0.16
N LEU A 97 -18.89 -7.03 -0.90
CA LEU A 97 -18.41 -7.14 -2.27
C LEU A 97 -17.16 -8.02 -2.34
N THR A 98 -17.10 -8.88 -3.35
CA THR A 98 -15.87 -9.59 -3.70
C THR A 98 -14.83 -8.63 -4.28
N ALA A 99 -13.57 -9.08 -4.34
CA ALA A 99 -12.49 -8.28 -4.92
C ALA A 99 -12.78 -7.85 -6.36
N ASP A 100 -13.33 -8.77 -7.16
CA ASP A 100 -13.64 -8.53 -8.57
C ASP A 100 -14.81 -7.57 -8.74
N GLU A 101 -15.91 -7.78 -8.01
CA GLU A 101 -17.07 -6.86 -8.05
C GLU A 101 -16.67 -5.45 -7.60
N TRP A 102 -15.87 -5.36 -6.54
CA TRP A 102 -15.39 -4.09 -6.02
C TRP A 102 -14.47 -3.39 -7.03
N HIS A 103 -13.52 -4.12 -7.64
CA HIS A 103 -12.59 -3.56 -8.63
C HIS A 103 -13.32 -3.10 -9.89
N GLN A 104 -14.26 -3.91 -10.39
CA GLN A 104 -15.08 -3.56 -11.56
C GLN A 104 -15.89 -2.29 -11.30
N ALA A 105 -16.48 -2.15 -10.11
CA ALA A 105 -17.20 -0.94 -9.73
C ALA A 105 -16.28 0.28 -9.66
N ALA A 106 -15.07 0.14 -9.10
CA ALA A 106 -14.09 1.22 -9.00
C ALA A 106 -13.57 1.65 -10.38
N ASP A 107 -13.23 0.70 -11.25
CA ASP A 107 -12.76 0.96 -12.62
C ASP A 107 -13.84 1.65 -13.46
N THR A 108 -15.10 1.22 -13.30
CA THR A 108 -16.25 1.90 -13.92
C THR A 108 -16.38 3.34 -13.41
N GLY A 109 -16.23 3.56 -12.10
CA GLY A 109 -16.28 4.90 -11.50
C GLY A 109 -15.20 5.83 -12.08
N VAL A 110 -13.97 5.35 -12.17
CA VAL A 110 -12.84 6.10 -12.76
C VAL A 110 -13.07 6.43 -14.23
N ARG A 111 -13.58 5.48 -15.03
CA ARG A 111 -13.92 5.72 -16.45
C ARG A 111 -15.02 6.77 -16.61
N ASN A 112 -16.05 6.73 -15.76
CA ASN A 112 -17.11 7.73 -15.75
C ASN A 112 -16.59 9.14 -15.42
N MET A 113 -15.54 9.23 -14.61
CA MET A 113 -14.83 10.48 -14.32
C MET A 113 -13.84 10.92 -15.41
N LYS A 114 -13.79 10.20 -16.54
CA LYS A 114 -12.88 10.47 -17.68
C LYS A 114 -11.40 10.48 -17.28
N LEU A 115 -11.02 9.61 -16.34
CA LEU A 115 -9.63 9.34 -16.04
C LEU A 115 -9.07 8.40 -17.13
N ASN A 116 -8.00 8.82 -17.80
CA ASN A 116 -7.33 8.03 -18.86
C ASN A 116 -6.46 6.89 -18.30
N ILE A 117 -6.64 6.52 -17.03
CA ILE A 117 -5.90 5.47 -16.35
C ILE A 117 -6.89 4.50 -15.72
N GLY A 118 -6.64 3.20 -15.82
CA GLY A 118 -7.45 2.20 -15.15
C GLY A 118 -7.29 2.25 -13.63
N PHE A 119 -8.26 1.73 -12.90
CA PHE A 119 -8.17 1.62 -11.44
C PHE A 119 -7.24 0.45 -11.06
N PRO A 120 -6.34 0.61 -10.07
CA PRO A 120 -5.42 -0.44 -9.64
C PRO A 120 -6.16 -1.70 -9.14
N PRO A 121 -5.63 -2.91 -9.39
CA PRO A 121 -6.24 -4.15 -8.93
C PRO A 121 -6.17 -4.28 -7.39
N VAL A 122 -7.07 -5.10 -6.83
CA VAL A 122 -7.03 -5.48 -5.41
C VAL A 122 -5.86 -6.43 -5.17
N ALA A 123 -4.88 -5.99 -4.38
CA ALA A 123 -3.70 -6.76 -4.04
C ALA A 123 -3.96 -7.83 -2.98
N ALA A 124 -4.87 -7.56 -2.03
CA ALA A 124 -5.24 -8.51 -0.99
C ALA A 124 -6.61 -8.20 -0.38
N VAL A 125 -7.23 -9.24 0.18
CA VAL A 125 -8.44 -9.14 0.99
C VAL A 125 -8.09 -9.58 2.41
N ILE A 126 -8.37 -8.70 3.37
CA ILE A 126 -8.12 -8.91 4.80
C ILE A 126 -9.47 -9.14 5.47
N PRO A 127 -9.72 -10.33 6.06
CA PRO A 127 -10.97 -10.62 6.72
C PRO A 127 -11.13 -9.82 8.01
N TYR A 128 -12.37 -9.59 8.42
CA TYR A 128 -12.64 -9.17 9.78
C TYR A 128 -12.45 -10.36 10.73
N VAL A 129 -11.52 -10.21 11.67
CA VAL A 129 -11.20 -11.22 12.68
C VAL A 129 -11.44 -10.61 14.06
N PRO A 130 -12.46 -11.06 14.83
CA PRO A 130 -12.81 -10.49 16.14
C PRO A 130 -11.65 -10.49 17.16
N GLU A 131 -10.72 -11.42 17.04
CA GLU A 131 -9.58 -11.58 17.93
C GLU A 131 -8.54 -10.45 17.76
N VAL A 132 -8.49 -9.81 16.59
CA VAL A 132 -7.54 -8.72 16.28
C VAL A 132 -7.72 -7.53 17.22
N PRO A 133 -8.91 -6.89 17.35
CA PRO A 133 -9.10 -5.81 18.30
C PRO A 133 -8.88 -6.25 19.75
N LEU A 134 -9.20 -7.51 20.09
CA LEU A 134 -8.93 -8.06 21.43
C LEU A 134 -7.44 -8.17 21.73
N ALA A 135 -6.61 -8.56 20.74
CA ALA A 135 -5.16 -8.59 20.86
C ALA A 135 -4.57 -7.18 20.97
N GLN A 136 -5.02 -6.26 20.11
CA GLN A 136 -4.58 -4.87 20.09
C GLN A 136 -4.91 -4.13 21.39
N ASN A 137 -6.10 -4.34 21.96
CA ASN A 137 -6.50 -3.79 23.25
C ASN A 137 -5.63 -4.29 24.42
N LYS A 138 -4.93 -5.42 24.24
CA LYS A 138 -3.95 -5.96 25.19
C LYS A 138 -2.50 -5.52 24.87
N GLY A 139 -2.32 -4.61 23.92
CA GLY A 139 -0.99 -4.18 23.46
C GLY A 139 -0.22 -5.22 22.65
N ARG A 140 -0.90 -6.27 22.16
CA ARG A 140 -0.28 -7.30 21.31
C ARG A 140 -0.50 -7.01 19.83
N SER A 141 0.38 -7.53 18.99
CA SER A 141 0.25 -7.40 17.54
C SER A 141 -1.03 -8.09 17.06
N GLY A 142 -1.75 -7.46 16.12
CA GLY A 142 -2.88 -8.10 15.44
C GLY A 142 -2.45 -9.34 14.64
N LEU A 143 -1.17 -9.42 14.24
CA LEU A 143 -0.62 -10.59 13.54
C LEU A 143 -0.56 -11.84 14.43
N GLU A 144 -0.52 -11.68 15.75
CA GLU A 144 -0.53 -12.79 16.70
C GLU A 144 -1.95 -13.28 17.01
N ALA A 145 -2.99 -12.57 16.53
CA ALA A 145 -4.38 -12.87 16.85
C ALA A 145 -4.92 -14.07 16.06
N SER A 146 -4.53 -14.21 14.79
CA SER A 146 -4.98 -15.28 13.90
C SER A 146 -4.10 -15.38 12.66
N ASP A 147 -3.80 -16.61 12.25
CA ASP A 147 -3.12 -16.90 10.98
C ASP A 147 -3.92 -16.42 9.76
N GLU A 148 -5.26 -16.41 9.87
CA GLU A 148 -6.16 -15.94 8.81
C GLU A 148 -5.98 -14.44 8.56
N PHE A 149 -5.71 -13.67 9.62
CA PHE A 149 -5.41 -12.24 9.54
C PHE A 149 -3.95 -12.00 9.11
N ALA A 150 -3.01 -12.77 9.65
CA ALA A 150 -1.58 -12.56 9.41
C ALA A 150 -1.16 -12.91 7.97
N ARG A 151 -1.69 -13.99 7.40
CA ARG A 151 -1.33 -14.47 6.05
C ARG A 151 -1.46 -13.42 4.94
N PRO A 152 -2.62 -12.74 4.75
CA PRO A 152 -2.72 -11.72 3.72
C PRO A 152 -1.77 -10.54 3.96
N ILE A 153 -1.47 -10.20 5.21
CA ILE A 153 -0.52 -9.12 5.55
C ILE A 153 0.91 -9.50 5.17
N HIS A 154 1.33 -10.75 5.43
CA HIS A 154 2.64 -11.23 5.00
C HIS A 154 2.77 -11.24 3.47
N ASN A 155 1.72 -11.62 2.74
CA ASN A 155 1.72 -11.56 1.28
C ASN A 155 1.86 -10.13 0.75
N ILE A 156 1.19 -9.16 1.39
CA ILE A 156 1.36 -7.73 1.07
C ILE A 156 2.81 -7.31 1.33
N ALA A 157 3.39 -7.69 2.49
CA ALA A 157 4.76 -7.35 2.82
C ALA A 157 5.77 -7.94 1.83
N GLU A 158 5.58 -9.20 1.40
CA GLU A 158 6.42 -9.83 0.38
C GLU A 158 6.27 -9.14 -0.98
N MET A 159 5.06 -8.77 -1.38
CA MET A 159 4.82 -8.02 -2.62
C MET A 159 5.52 -6.66 -2.60
N LEU A 160 5.40 -5.91 -1.50
CA LEU A 160 5.96 -4.56 -1.37
C LEU A 160 7.49 -4.57 -1.18
N PHE A 161 8.02 -5.55 -0.43
CA PHE A 161 9.40 -5.50 0.07
C PHE A 161 10.25 -6.72 -0.27
N GLY A 162 9.68 -7.78 -0.87
CA GLY A 162 10.40 -9.03 -1.15
C GLY A 162 11.59 -8.86 -2.10
N SER A 163 11.54 -7.86 -2.99
CA SER A 163 12.65 -7.52 -3.89
C SER A 163 13.70 -6.60 -3.23
N THR A 164 13.27 -5.64 -2.41
CA THR A 164 14.13 -4.66 -1.72
C THR A 164 14.89 -5.27 -0.54
N VAL A 165 14.27 -6.15 0.25
CA VAL A 165 14.95 -6.89 1.33
C VAL A 165 15.90 -7.95 0.74
N GLY A 166 15.49 -8.61 -0.35
CA GLY A 166 16.30 -9.62 -1.02
C GLY A 166 17.52 -9.07 -1.76
N ALA A 167 17.51 -7.81 -2.21
CA ALA A 167 18.65 -7.19 -2.89
C ALA A 167 19.81 -6.87 -1.93
N ASN A 168 19.52 -6.42 -0.71
CA ASN A 168 20.54 -6.16 0.31
C ASN A 168 21.04 -7.44 1.00
N ALA A 169 20.23 -8.51 1.05
CA ALA A 169 20.64 -9.81 1.59
C ALA A 169 21.47 -10.67 0.60
N ARG A 170 21.33 -10.44 -0.72
CA ARG A 170 22.01 -11.25 -1.76
C ARG A 170 23.47 -10.85 -2.02
N ASN A 171 23.96 -9.77 -1.44
CA ASN A 171 25.36 -9.40 -1.58
C ASN A 171 26.32 -10.26 -0.74
N ASN A 172 25.81 -11.23 0.04
CA ASN A 172 26.65 -12.04 0.92
C ASN A 172 26.50 -13.57 0.79
N ASP A 173 25.80 -14.08 -0.23
CA ASP A 173 25.72 -15.53 -0.43
C ASP A 173 25.98 -15.94 -1.88
N SER A 174 27.19 -16.43 -2.11
CA SER A 174 27.64 -16.99 -3.37
C SER A 174 27.11 -18.41 -3.52
N GLY A 175 25.84 -18.54 -3.92
CA GLY A 175 25.20 -19.85 -4.07
C GLY A 175 23.98 -19.84 -4.99
N LYS A 176 24.19 -20.19 -6.26
CA LYS A 176 23.21 -20.61 -7.28
C LYS A 176 21.73 -20.30 -6.99
N THR A 177 21.26 -19.15 -7.46
CA THR A 177 19.84 -18.78 -7.42
C THR A 177 19.08 -19.38 -8.63
N VAL A 178 18.17 -20.31 -8.37
CA VAL A 178 17.17 -20.75 -9.35
C VAL A 178 16.02 -19.74 -9.33
N LYS A 179 15.85 -18.97 -10.41
CA LYS A 179 14.67 -18.09 -10.57
C LYS A 179 13.48 -18.91 -11.08
N LYS A 180 12.35 -18.84 -10.38
CA LYS A 180 11.08 -19.46 -10.82
C LYS A 180 10.23 -18.42 -11.54
N PHE A 181 9.81 -18.74 -12.77
CA PHE A 181 8.78 -18.02 -13.50
C PHE A 181 7.68 -19.02 -13.86
N GLY A 182 6.62 -19.06 -13.04
CA GLY A 182 5.50 -19.98 -13.26
C GLY A 182 5.93 -21.46 -13.33
N PRO A 183 5.34 -22.27 -14.23
CA PRO A 183 5.61 -23.71 -14.29
C PRO A 183 7.00 -24.10 -14.84
N LEU A 184 7.82 -23.13 -15.26
CA LEU A 184 9.14 -23.39 -15.84
C LEU A 184 10.27 -23.08 -14.85
N LYS A 185 11.20 -24.03 -14.70
CA LYS A 185 12.45 -23.87 -13.93
C LYS A 185 13.62 -23.79 -14.90
N ILE A 186 14.35 -22.67 -14.91
CA ILE A 186 15.60 -22.54 -15.67
C ILE A 186 16.77 -22.52 -14.68
N ARG A 187 17.75 -23.38 -14.91
CA ARG A 187 19.00 -23.44 -14.14
C ARG A 187 20.07 -22.68 -14.91
N VAL A 188 20.51 -21.54 -14.37
CA VAL A 188 21.65 -20.81 -14.93
C VAL A 188 22.91 -21.31 -14.22
N LYS A 189 23.94 -21.65 -15.00
CA LYS A 189 25.25 -22.04 -14.48
C LYS A 189 26.02 -20.82 -13.99
#